data_AF-A0A284VME5-F1
#
_entry.id   AF-A0A284VME5-F1
#
_cell.length_a   1.000
_cell.length_b   1.000
_cell.length_c   1.000
_cell.angle_alpha   90.00
_cell.angle_beta   90.00
_cell.angle_gamma   90.00
#
_symmetry.space_group_name_H-M   'P 1'
#
loop_
_entity.id
_entity.type
_entity.pdbx_description
1 polymer ?
#
loop_
_entity_poly.entity_id
_entity_poly.type
_entity_poly.pdbx_seq_one_letter_code
_entity_poly.pdbx_strand_id
1 'polypeptide(L)'
;MPVMERRALVEEHGLNSVRLFGEYGVDEAHLEVAKIIKGFGSALNEGVVIKDPQMALPPVKYTSSLSNCADLRYAFEFYNDYGRDFFFPRVCREAFQSVEWDEDEESRKKRCQRLGESILQPMIRTIKRKQEGERITETVQIRVMDMRTVDEFKEHLRLLGVDAIFEDPEPVDDEYIVKIRKIFKSTNDKTDSILRGELWN
;
A
#
# COMPACT_ATOMS: atom_id res chain seq x y z
N MET A 1 13.36 -4.31 -23.54
CA MET A 1 12.62 -5.33 -24.31
C MET A 1 11.20 -4.82 -24.52
N PRO A 2 10.71 -4.80 -25.77
CA PRO A 2 9.31 -4.55 -26.12
C PRO A 2 8.30 -5.30 -25.24
N VAL A 3 7.13 -4.70 -25.05
CA VAL A 3 6.09 -5.23 -24.15
C VAL A 3 5.64 -6.62 -24.59
N MET A 4 5.35 -6.79 -25.88
CA MET A 4 4.81 -8.05 -26.42
C MET A 4 5.85 -9.16 -26.49
N GLU A 5 7.11 -8.83 -26.80
CA GLU A 5 8.21 -9.79 -26.77
C GLU A 5 8.41 -10.35 -25.35
N ARG A 6 8.43 -9.47 -24.35
CA ARG A 6 8.51 -9.89 -22.94
C ARG A 6 7.33 -10.78 -22.55
N ARG A 7 6.12 -10.49 -23.03
CA ARG A 7 4.93 -11.30 -22.70
C ARG A 7 5.02 -12.69 -23.32
N ALA A 8 5.47 -12.79 -24.57
CA ALA A 8 5.70 -14.08 -25.22
C ALA A 8 6.72 -14.92 -24.45
N LEU A 9 7.83 -14.32 -24.00
CA LEU A 9 8.84 -15.00 -23.18
C LEU A 9 8.28 -15.49 -21.84
N VAL A 10 7.46 -14.65 -21.17
CA VAL A 10 6.82 -15.02 -19.89
C VAL A 10 5.85 -16.19 -20.08
N GLU A 11 5.08 -16.21 -21.17
CA GLU A 11 4.17 -17.31 -21.50
C GLU A 11 4.93 -18.59 -21.86
N GLU A 12 5.97 -18.50 -22.69
CA GLU A 12 6.83 -19.63 -23.08
C GLU A 12 7.41 -20.36 -21.86
N HIS A 13 7.83 -19.62 -20.83
CA HIS A 13 8.37 -20.18 -19.60
C HIS A 13 7.32 -20.53 -18.53
N GLY A 14 6.01 -20.40 -18.84
CA GLY A 14 4.93 -20.69 -17.89
C GLY A 14 4.95 -19.76 -16.66
N LEU A 15 5.50 -18.56 -16.79
CA LEU A 15 5.60 -17.58 -15.71
C LEU A 15 4.30 -16.74 -15.61
N ASN A 16 3.94 -16.34 -14.40
CA ASN A 16 2.80 -15.47 -14.18
C ASN A 16 3.07 -14.04 -14.69
N SER A 17 2.17 -13.53 -15.54
CA SER A 17 2.21 -12.13 -16.00
C SER A 17 1.11 -11.31 -15.35
N VAL A 18 1.42 -10.03 -15.07
CA VAL A 18 0.38 -9.01 -14.83
C VAL A 18 -0.58 -8.92 -16.02
N ARG A 19 -1.84 -8.58 -15.73
CA ARG A 19 -2.89 -8.37 -16.75
C ARG A 19 -2.49 -7.27 -17.73
N LEU A 20 -2.72 -7.50 -19.02
CA LEU A 20 -2.72 -6.48 -20.06
C LEU A 20 -4.18 -6.12 -20.35
N PHE A 21 -4.53 -4.84 -20.22
CA PHE A 21 -5.90 -4.37 -20.52
C PHE A 21 -6.09 -4.12 -22.02
N GLY A 22 -5.04 -3.66 -22.70
CA GLY A 22 -5.03 -3.43 -24.13
C GLY A 22 -3.83 -2.58 -24.54
N GLU A 23 -3.72 -2.36 -25.84
CA GLU A 23 -2.90 -1.33 -26.46
C GLU A 23 -3.85 -0.31 -27.07
N TYR A 24 -3.60 0.98 -26.84
CA TYR A 24 -4.53 2.05 -27.18
C TYR A 24 -3.78 3.16 -27.92
N GLY A 25 -4.45 3.78 -28.90
CA GLY A 25 -3.93 4.99 -29.53
C GLY A 25 -3.81 6.13 -28.52
N VAL A 26 -2.81 7.01 -28.70
CA VAL A 26 -2.50 8.10 -27.76
C VAL A 26 -3.72 9.00 -27.51
N ASP A 27 -4.52 9.26 -28.54
CA ASP A 27 -5.69 10.13 -28.48
C ASP A 27 -6.83 9.54 -27.62
N GLU A 28 -6.92 8.22 -27.51
CA GLU A 28 -7.98 7.52 -26.78
C GLU A 28 -7.50 6.91 -25.45
N ALA A 29 -6.19 6.79 -25.25
CA ALA A 29 -5.60 6.11 -24.10
C ALA A 29 -6.09 6.66 -22.75
N HIS A 30 -6.29 7.97 -22.64
CA HIS A 30 -6.78 8.60 -21.40
C HIS A 30 -8.22 8.17 -21.05
N LEU A 31 -9.10 8.01 -22.04
CA LEU A 31 -10.48 7.55 -21.85
C LEU A 31 -10.51 6.09 -21.41
N GLU A 32 -9.71 5.24 -22.06
CA GLU A 32 -9.64 3.81 -21.72
C GLU A 32 -8.99 3.60 -20.34
N VAL A 33 -7.95 4.35 -19.99
CA VAL A 33 -7.36 4.33 -18.64
C VAL A 33 -8.38 4.76 -17.58
N ALA A 34 -9.12 5.86 -17.81
CA ALA A 34 -10.14 6.31 -16.87
C ALA A 34 -11.24 5.24 -16.69
N LYS A 35 -11.67 4.60 -17.78
CA LYS A 35 -12.65 3.51 -17.76
C LYS A 35 -12.13 2.29 -16.99
N ILE A 36 -10.86 1.89 -17.20
CA ILE A 36 -10.23 0.79 -16.46
C ILE A 36 -10.18 1.10 -14.96
N ILE A 37 -9.71 2.30 -14.59
CA ILE A 37 -9.59 2.72 -13.18
C ILE A 37 -10.96 2.77 -12.51
N LYS A 38 -11.98 3.35 -13.16
CA LYS A 38 -13.36 3.35 -12.65
C LYS A 38 -13.93 1.93 -12.57
N GLY A 39 -13.55 1.07 -13.52
CA GLY A 39 -13.95 -0.34 -13.60
C GLY A 39 -13.35 -1.23 -12.52
N PHE A 40 -12.32 -0.79 -11.79
CA PHE A 40 -11.82 -1.53 -10.61
C PHE A 40 -12.87 -1.63 -9.50
N GLY A 41 -13.89 -0.77 -9.49
CA GLY A 41 -15.02 -0.88 -8.58
C GLY A 41 -14.56 -0.83 -7.12
N SER A 42 -15.03 -1.79 -6.31
CA SER A 42 -14.62 -1.97 -4.90
C SER A 42 -13.41 -2.89 -4.72
N ALA A 43 -12.89 -3.49 -5.79
CA ALA A 43 -11.66 -4.27 -5.70
C ALA A 43 -10.50 -3.31 -5.42
N LEU A 44 -9.67 -3.62 -4.42
CA LEU A 44 -8.48 -2.85 -4.04
C LEU A 44 -7.34 -3.00 -5.07
N ASN A 45 -7.64 -2.82 -6.35
CA ASN A 45 -6.65 -2.77 -7.41
C ASN A 45 -5.93 -1.42 -7.34
N GLU A 46 -4.59 -1.47 -7.29
CA GLU A 46 -3.73 -0.31 -7.07
C GLU A 46 -3.90 0.76 -8.16
N GLY A 47 -3.89 0.35 -9.42
CA GLY A 47 -3.81 1.26 -10.55
C GLY A 47 -3.43 0.57 -11.84
N VAL A 48 -2.94 1.36 -12.78
CA VAL A 48 -2.37 0.89 -14.06
C VAL A 48 -0.96 1.42 -14.25
N VAL A 49 -0.18 0.69 -15.05
CA VAL A 49 1.11 1.15 -15.57
C VAL A 49 0.97 1.28 -17.08
N ILE A 50 1.13 2.50 -17.57
CA ILE A 50 1.09 2.87 -18.98
C ILE A 50 2.51 2.75 -19.52
N LYS A 51 2.68 2.05 -20.65
CA LYS A 51 3.98 1.76 -21.26
C LYS A 51 3.91 2.02 -22.75
N ASP A 52 4.99 2.60 -23.29
CA ASP A 52 5.23 2.56 -24.72
C ASP A 52 5.44 1.09 -25.16
N PRO A 53 4.79 0.59 -26.22
CA PRO A 53 4.91 -0.80 -26.66
C PRO A 53 6.36 -1.23 -26.92
N GLN A 54 7.19 -0.30 -27.42
CA GLN A 54 8.61 -0.54 -27.70
C GLN A 54 9.55 -0.18 -26.54
N MET A 55 8.99 0.29 -25.43
CA MET A 55 9.73 0.77 -24.26
C MET A 55 10.74 1.88 -24.62
N ALA A 56 10.46 2.66 -25.66
CA ALA A 56 11.24 3.83 -26.06
C ALA A 56 11.04 5.01 -25.10
N LEU A 57 9.89 5.05 -24.41
CA LEU A 57 9.57 6.03 -23.38
C LEU A 57 9.46 5.39 -22.00
N PRO A 58 9.78 6.14 -20.92
CA PRO A 58 9.64 5.64 -19.57
C PRO A 58 8.17 5.38 -19.22
N PRO A 59 7.87 4.28 -18.49
CA PRO A 59 6.51 4.00 -18.01
C PRO A 59 5.98 5.06 -17.05
N VAL A 60 4.67 5.25 -17.04
CA VAL A 60 3.96 6.11 -16.09
C VAL A 60 2.93 5.28 -15.31
N LYS A 61 2.76 5.58 -14.03
CA LYS A 61 1.75 4.92 -13.18
C LYS A 61 0.59 5.86 -12.86
N TYR A 62 -0.61 5.31 -12.79
CA TYR A 62 -1.82 6.02 -12.40
C TYR A 62 -2.61 5.17 -11.40
N THR A 63 -2.82 5.68 -10.19
CA THR A 63 -3.43 4.93 -9.07
C THR A 63 -4.91 5.25 -8.90
N SER A 64 -5.66 4.26 -8.38
CA SER A 64 -7.07 4.43 -8.05
C SER A 64 -7.25 5.21 -6.74
N SER A 65 -8.40 5.88 -6.59
CA SER A 65 -8.75 6.56 -5.34
C SER A 65 -8.82 5.60 -4.15
N LEU A 66 -9.31 4.38 -4.37
CA LEU A 66 -9.36 3.35 -3.32
C LEU A 66 -7.97 2.94 -2.85
N SER A 67 -7.00 2.85 -3.76
CA SER A 67 -5.60 2.57 -3.42
C SER A 67 -4.98 3.71 -2.62
N ASN A 68 -5.16 4.97 -3.04
CA ASN A 68 -4.68 6.12 -2.26
C ASN A 68 -5.30 6.13 -0.84
N CYS A 69 -6.59 5.82 -0.72
CA CYS A 69 -7.27 5.73 0.56
C CYS A 69 -6.79 4.52 1.39
N ALA A 70 -6.44 3.39 0.77
CA ALA A 70 -5.87 2.23 1.46
C ALA A 70 -4.48 2.53 2.02
N ASP A 71 -3.63 3.18 1.23
CA ASP A 71 -2.32 3.66 1.66
C ASP A 71 -2.45 4.59 2.88
N LEU A 72 -3.40 5.52 2.84
CA LEU A 72 -3.65 6.42 3.96
C LEU A 72 -4.17 5.68 5.19
N ARG A 73 -5.06 4.68 5.01
CA ARG A 73 -5.53 3.86 6.13
C ARG A 73 -4.38 3.17 6.85
N TYR A 74 -3.46 2.58 6.10
CA TYR A 74 -2.26 1.95 6.65
C TYR A 74 -1.34 2.98 7.31
N ALA A 75 -1.01 4.06 6.60
CA ALA A 75 -0.08 5.08 7.10
C ALA A 75 -0.58 5.76 8.38
N PHE A 76 -1.88 5.98 8.52
CA PHE A 76 -2.46 6.61 9.72
C PHE A 76 -2.78 5.62 10.85
N GLU A 77 -2.63 4.31 10.65
CA GLU A 77 -2.49 3.36 11.75
C GLU A 77 -1.12 3.53 12.45
N PHE A 78 -0.10 3.91 11.69
CA PHE A 78 1.25 4.20 12.18
C PHE A 78 1.61 5.67 11.94
N TYR A 79 0.72 6.57 12.36
CA TYR A 79 0.69 7.96 11.91
C TYR A 79 1.98 8.75 12.18
N ASN A 80 2.72 8.42 13.25
CA ASN A 80 3.96 9.13 13.59
C ASN A 80 5.20 8.53 12.91
N ASP A 81 5.06 7.34 12.32
CA ASP A 81 6.11 6.68 11.52
C ASP A 81 5.95 7.02 10.03
N TYR A 82 4.71 7.06 9.51
CA TYR A 82 4.46 7.20 8.07
C TYR A 82 3.53 8.34 7.66
N GLY A 83 2.69 8.83 8.57
CA GLY A 83 1.56 9.71 8.22
C GLY A 83 1.97 10.92 7.39
N ARG A 84 3.05 11.62 7.80
CA ARG A 84 3.54 12.82 7.11
C ARG A 84 3.94 12.56 5.65
N ASP A 85 4.78 11.55 5.43
CA ASP A 85 5.36 11.28 4.11
C ASP A 85 4.32 10.69 3.15
N PHE A 86 3.34 9.98 3.69
CA PHE A 86 2.28 9.39 2.89
C PHE A 86 1.18 10.40 2.57
N PHE A 87 0.85 11.31 3.49
CA PHE A 87 -0.33 12.16 3.39
C PHE A 87 -0.34 13.05 2.14
N PHE A 88 0.62 13.96 2.02
CA PHE A 88 0.55 15.04 1.04
C PHE A 88 0.46 14.52 -0.42
N PRO A 89 1.30 13.56 -0.85
CA PRO A 89 1.21 13.05 -2.22
C PRO A 89 -0.13 12.38 -2.55
N ARG A 90 -0.75 11.66 -1.60
CA ARG A 90 -2.06 11.02 -1.85
C ARG A 90 -3.18 12.05 -1.92
N VAL A 91 -3.16 13.07 -1.08
CA VAL A 91 -4.16 14.16 -1.14
C VAL A 91 -4.08 14.91 -2.46
N CYS A 92 -2.87 15.22 -2.94
CA CYS A 92 -2.70 15.83 -4.26
C CYS A 92 -3.29 14.97 -5.37
N ARG A 93 -3.04 13.65 -5.37
CA ARG A 93 -3.61 12.73 -6.37
C ARG A 93 -5.13 12.74 -6.36
N GLU A 94 -5.76 12.70 -5.17
CA GLU A 94 -7.22 12.76 -5.05
C GLU A 94 -7.79 14.06 -5.63
N ALA A 95 -7.14 15.19 -5.37
CA ALA A 95 -7.58 16.49 -5.88
C ALA A 95 -7.45 16.58 -7.41
N PHE A 96 -6.29 16.22 -7.96
CA PHE A 96 -6.07 16.23 -9.41
C PHE A 96 -7.03 15.30 -10.13
N GLN A 97 -7.24 14.09 -9.60
CA GLN A 97 -8.16 13.12 -10.19
C GLN A 97 -9.63 13.60 -10.16
N SER A 98 -10.05 14.28 -9.10
CA SER A 98 -11.40 14.85 -9.01
C SER A 98 -11.65 15.91 -10.09
N VAL A 99 -10.65 16.76 -10.34
CA VAL A 99 -10.69 17.78 -11.41
C VAL A 99 -10.61 17.13 -12.80
N GLU A 100 -9.69 16.19 -13.00
CA GLU A 100 -9.49 15.47 -14.26
C GLU A 100 -10.77 14.77 -14.73
N TRP A 101 -11.56 14.23 -13.80
CA TRP A 101 -12.80 13.51 -14.12
C TRP A 101 -14.04 14.38 -14.14
N ASP A 102 -13.90 15.70 -13.95
CA ASP A 102 -15.00 16.65 -13.82
C ASP A 102 -16.11 16.13 -12.88
N GLU A 103 -15.70 15.68 -11.68
CA GLU A 103 -16.63 15.05 -10.75
C GLU A 103 -17.72 16.02 -10.28
N ASP A 104 -18.96 15.55 -10.29
CA ASP A 104 -20.09 16.26 -9.71
C ASP A 104 -19.93 16.45 -8.19
N GLU A 105 -20.75 17.33 -7.61
CA GLU A 105 -20.67 17.69 -6.20
C GLU A 105 -20.90 16.49 -5.24
N GLU A 106 -21.81 15.58 -5.59
CA GLU A 106 -22.11 14.41 -4.76
C GLU A 106 -20.94 13.42 -4.76
N SER A 107 -20.39 13.14 -5.94
CA SER A 107 -19.21 12.30 -6.14
C SER A 107 -17.99 12.87 -5.39
N ARG A 108 -17.78 14.18 -5.48
CA ARG A 108 -16.71 14.88 -4.76
C ARG A 108 -16.90 14.81 -3.24
N LYS A 109 -18.13 14.97 -2.74
CA LYS A 109 -18.44 14.82 -1.32
C LYS A 109 -18.11 13.42 -0.81
N LYS A 110 -18.47 12.37 -1.56
CA LYS A 110 -18.12 10.98 -1.23
C LYS A 110 -16.62 10.75 -1.22
N ARG A 111 -15.87 11.34 -2.16
CA ARG A 111 -14.40 11.29 -2.17
C ARG A 111 -13.81 11.93 -0.91
N CYS A 112 -14.24 13.16 -0.58
CA CYS A 112 -13.78 13.86 0.62
C CYS A 112 -14.09 13.08 1.91
N GLN A 113 -15.29 12.51 2.03
CA GLN A 113 -15.65 11.66 3.16
C GLN A 113 -14.74 10.43 3.27
N ARG A 114 -14.57 9.68 2.18
CA ARG A 114 -13.71 8.49 2.15
C ARG A 114 -12.26 8.82 2.51
N LEU A 115 -11.75 9.95 2.03
CA LEU A 115 -10.41 10.44 2.35
C LEU A 115 -10.28 10.74 3.85
N GLY A 116 -11.21 11.52 4.41
CA GLY A 116 -11.21 11.87 5.83
C GLY A 116 -11.35 10.64 6.75
N GLU A 117 -12.24 9.71 6.41
CA GLU A 117 -12.38 8.44 7.14
C GLU A 117 -11.11 7.59 7.06
N SER A 118 -10.44 7.59 5.91
CA SER A 118 -9.18 6.85 5.71
C SER A 118 -8.02 7.40 6.53
N ILE A 119 -8.13 8.62 7.05
CA ILE A 119 -7.13 9.26 7.91
C ILE A 119 -7.52 9.14 9.38
N LEU A 120 -8.74 9.54 9.73
CA LEU A 120 -9.14 9.68 11.13
C LEU A 120 -9.47 8.35 11.79
N GLN A 121 -10.18 7.45 11.11
CA GLN A 121 -10.61 6.18 11.69
C GLN A 121 -9.44 5.28 12.13
N PRO A 122 -8.40 5.02 11.32
CA PRO A 122 -7.26 4.20 11.76
C PRO A 122 -6.49 4.84 12.91
N MET A 123 -6.32 6.16 12.91
CA MET A 123 -5.64 6.88 13.98
C MET A 123 -6.43 6.79 15.29
N ILE A 124 -7.75 6.98 15.25
CA ILE A 124 -8.63 6.82 16.43
C ILE A 124 -8.51 5.40 17.00
N ARG A 125 -8.55 4.37 16.15
CA ARG A 125 -8.39 2.96 16.60
C ARG A 125 -7.03 2.73 17.26
N THR A 126 -5.97 3.27 16.67
CA THR A 126 -4.61 3.17 17.21
C THR A 126 -4.50 3.81 18.59
N ILE A 127 -5.03 5.02 18.75
CA ILE A 127 -5.03 5.73 20.03
C ILE A 127 -5.80 4.95 21.10
N LYS A 128 -6.98 4.40 20.76
CA LYS A 128 -7.77 3.58 21.68
C LYS A 128 -7.03 2.33 22.13
N ARG A 129 -6.45 1.58 21.20
CA ARG A 129 -5.62 0.40 21.50
C ARG A 129 -4.48 0.76 22.46
N LYS A 130 -3.81 1.88 22.21
CA LYS A 130 -2.73 2.36 23.08
C LYS A 130 -3.23 2.73 24.48
N GLN A 131 -4.40 3.37 24.58
CA GLN A 131 -5.04 3.70 25.85
C GLN A 131 -5.41 2.46 26.67
N GLU A 132 -5.72 1.35 26.01
CA GLU A 132 -5.98 0.04 26.62
C GLU A 132 -4.68 -0.70 27.03
N GLY A 133 -3.52 -0.09 26.79
CA GLY A 133 -2.21 -0.64 27.13
C GLY A 133 -1.60 -1.53 26.05
N GLU A 134 -2.22 -1.64 24.87
CA GLU A 134 -1.65 -2.40 23.77
C GLU A 134 -0.41 -1.73 23.18
N ARG A 135 0.51 -2.57 22.67
CA ARG A 135 1.63 -2.11 21.85
C ARG A 135 1.20 -2.03 20.39
N ILE A 136 1.42 -0.87 19.77
CA ILE A 136 1.11 -0.68 18.34
C ILE A 136 2.12 -1.46 17.51
N THR A 137 1.64 -2.49 16.82
CA THR A 137 2.44 -3.42 16.01
C THR A 137 1.67 -3.86 14.77
N GLU A 138 2.40 -4.28 13.74
CA GLU A 138 1.87 -4.97 12.56
C GLU A 138 2.35 -6.43 12.60
N THR A 139 1.43 -7.38 12.52
CA THR A 139 1.77 -8.79 12.38
C THR A 139 1.73 -9.18 10.91
N VAL A 140 2.85 -9.64 10.37
CA VAL A 140 2.94 -10.27 9.05
C VAL A 140 3.28 -11.75 9.20
N GLN A 141 2.84 -12.56 8.24
CA GLN A 141 3.08 -13.99 8.23
C GLN A 141 3.82 -14.38 6.94
N ILE A 142 4.87 -15.19 7.07
CA ILE A 142 5.59 -15.76 5.93
C ILE A 142 5.58 -17.28 6.01
N ARG A 143 5.74 -17.93 4.85
CA ARG A 143 5.96 -19.37 4.71
C ARG A 143 7.36 -19.59 4.17
N VAL A 144 8.11 -20.51 4.78
CA VAL A 144 9.48 -20.83 4.39
C VAL A 144 9.72 -22.33 4.42
N MET A 145 10.57 -22.85 3.54
CA MET A 145 10.94 -24.28 3.55
C MET A 145 12.12 -24.57 4.49
N ASP A 146 13.05 -23.62 4.64
CA ASP A 146 14.28 -23.79 5.42
C ASP A 146 14.36 -22.72 6.51
N MET A 147 14.55 -23.17 7.76
CA MET A 147 14.74 -22.33 8.94
C MET A 147 15.91 -21.36 8.83
N ARG A 148 16.97 -21.71 8.09
CA ARG A 148 18.08 -20.79 7.82
C ARG A 148 17.60 -19.51 7.11
N THR A 149 16.56 -19.61 6.30
CA THR A 149 15.95 -18.45 5.61
C THR A 149 15.33 -17.47 6.61
N VAL A 150 14.80 -17.97 7.73
CA VAL A 150 14.24 -17.13 8.80
C VAL A 150 15.35 -16.33 9.47
N ASP A 151 16.48 -16.96 9.78
CA ASP A 151 17.62 -16.31 10.41
C ASP A 151 18.25 -15.24 9.49
N GLU A 152 18.42 -15.57 8.20
CA GLU A 152 18.90 -14.62 7.18
C GLU A 152 17.94 -13.44 7.01
N PHE A 153 16.62 -13.70 6.99
CA PHE A 153 15.62 -12.64 6.87
C PHE A 153 15.57 -11.75 8.12
N LYS A 154 15.71 -12.33 9.31
CA LYS A 154 15.80 -11.59 10.57
C LYS A 154 17.01 -10.65 10.58
N GLU A 155 18.18 -11.14 10.17
CA GLU A 155 19.39 -10.32 10.08
C GLU A 155 19.22 -9.22 9.03
N HIS A 156 18.61 -9.53 7.88
CA HIS A 156 18.31 -8.55 6.85
C HIS A 156 17.41 -7.41 7.37
N LEU A 157 16.31 -7.73 8.05
CA LEU A 157 15.42 -6.72 8.65
C LEU A 157 16.16 -5.86 9.69
N ARG A 158 17.02 -6.48 10.51
CA ARG A 158 17.85 -5.77 11.49
C ARG A 158 18.79 -4.76 10.83
N LEU A 159 19.44 -5.14 9.73
CA LEU A 159 20.32 -4.26 8.96
C LEU A 159 19.58 -3.09 8.29
N LEU A 160 18.32 -3.28 7.92
CA LEU A 160 17.43 -2.23 7.43
C LEU A 160 16.88 -1.32 8.56
N GLY A 161 17.23 -1.59 9.83
CA GLY A 161 16.74 -0.84 10.98
C GLY A 161 15.29 -1.14 11.36
N VAL A 162 14.71 -2.24 10.87
CA VAL A 162 13.35 -2.66 11.20
C VAL A 162 13.36 -3.35 12.56
N ASP A 163 12.61 -2.80 13.53
CA ASP A 163 12.37 -3.45 14.81
C ASP A 163 11.24 -4.47 14.67
N ALA A 164 11.57 -5.76 14.79
CA ALA A 164 10.62 -6.85 14.62
C ALA A 164 10.88 -8.00 15.61
N ILE A 165 9.80 -8.57 16.13
CA ILE A 165 9.81 -9.77 16.97
C ILE A 165 9.33 -10.93 16.11
N PHE A 166 10.17 -11.97 16.00
CA PHE A 166 9.82 -13.23 15.36
C PHE A 166 9.24 -14.16 16.41
N GLU A 167 8.07 -14.75 16.13
CA GLU A 167 7.51 -15.84 16.93
C GLU A 167 8.17 -17.17 16.56
N ASP A 168 7.97 -18.18 17.41
CA ASP A 168 8.46 -19.53 17.15
C ASP A 168 7.80 -20.09 15.87
N PRO A 169 8.61 -20.60 14.91
CA PRO A 169 8.06 -21.15 13.68
C PRO A 169 7.18 -22.38 13.90
N GLU A 170 6.01 -22.38 13.25
CA GLU A 170 5.03 -23.46 13.32
C GLU A 170 5.20 -24.36 12.08
N PRO A 171 5.54 -25.66 12.22
CA PRO A 171 5.66 -26.57 11.08
C PRO A 171 4.26 -26.85 10.48
N VAL A 172 4.14 -26.69 9.16
CA VAL A 172 2.92 -26.97 8.39
C VAL A 172 3.32 -27.66 7.09
N ASP A 173 2.93 -28.93 6.95
CA ASP A 173 3.37 -29.83 5.87
C ASP A 173 4.92 -29.88 5.78
N ASP A 174 5.47 -29.56 4.60
CA ASP A 174 6.92 -29.50 4.34
C ASP A 174 7.50 -28.08 4.54
N GLU A 175 6.78 -27.19 5.21
CA GLU A 175 7.14 -25.79 5.40
C GLU A 175 6.99 -25.34 6.86
N TYR A 176 7.40 -24.11 7.12
CA TYR A 176 7.22 -23.41 8.40
C TYR A 176 6.46 -22.12 8.19
N ILE A 177 5.47 -21.88 9.05
CA ILE A 177 4.79 -20.61 9.18
C ILE A 177 5.49 -19.79 10.26
N VAL A 178 5.90 -18.57 9.91
CA VAL A 178 6.54 -17.64 10.86
C VAL A 178 5.74 -16.36 10.94
N LYS A 179 5.33 -16.00 12.16
CA LYS A 179 4.69 -14.72 12.45
C LYS A 179 5.74 -13.71 12.90
N ILE A 180 5.69 -12.52 12.31
CA ILE A 180 6.64 -11.44 12.51
C ILE A 180 5.86 -10.21 12.95
N ARG A 181 6.12 -9.73 14.16
CA ARG A 181 5.52 -8.51 14.72
C ARG A 181 6.46 -7.34 14.55
N LYS A 182 6.15 -6.44 13.61
CA LYS A 182 6.88 -5.19 13.38
C LYS A 182 6.43 -4.14 14.39
N ILE A 183 7.39 -3.44 14.97
CA ILE A 183 7.18 -2.45 16.03
C ILE A 183 7.35 -1.04 15.47
N PHE A 184 6.35 -0.19 15.71
CA PHE A 184 6.34 1.21 15.30
C PHE A 184 6.66 2.10 16.49
N LYS A 185 7.96 2.31 16.78
CA LYS A 185 8.42 3.02 17.98
C LYS A 185 7.90 4.44 18.03
N SER A 186 8.02 5.17 16.92
CA SER A 186 7.63 6.58 16.85
C SER A 186 6.16 6.77 17.19
N THR A 187 5.27 5.96 16.62
CA THR A 187 3.83 5.99 16.92
C THR A 187 3.56 5.55 18.35
N ASN A 188 4.19 4.47 18.84
CA ASN A 188 4.00 4.03 20.23
C ASN A 188 4.35 5.13 21.24
N ASP A 189 5.54 5.69 21.12
CA ASP A 189 6.10 6.62 22.10
C ASP A 189 5.37 7.96 22.04
N LYS A 190 5.10 8.48 20.83
CA LYS A 190 4.36 9.74 20.68
C LYS A 190 2.93 9.62 21.16
N THR A 191 2.24 8.50 20.87
CA THR A 191 0.86 8.30 21.34
C THR A 191 0.82 8.27 22.88
N ASP A 192 1.73 7.52 23.51
CA ASP A 192 1.81 7.40 24.97
C ASP A 192 2.14 8.74 25.64
N SER A 193 3.11 9.49 25.12
CA SER A 193 3.46 10.85 25.56
C SER A 193 2.26 11.79 25.56
N ILE A 194 1.52 11.85 24.45
CA ILE A 194 0.32 12.70 24.33
C ILE A 194 -0.79 12.23 25.27
N LEU A 195 -1.02 10.92 25.41
CA LEU A 195 -2.02 10.37 26.35
C LEU A 195 -1.68 10.69 27.82
N ARG A 196 -0.40 10.90 28.16
CA ARG A 196 0.05 11.33 29.49
C ARG A 196 -0.02 12.84 29.71
N GLY A 197 -0.49 13.59 28.72
CA GLY A 197 -0.68 15.04 28.81
C GLY A 197 0.54 15.87 28.36
N GLU A 198 1.52 15.25 27.70
CA GLU A 198 2.60 16.01 27.07
C GLU A 198 2.12 16.77 25.82
N LEU A 199 2.88 17.79 25.43
CA LEU A 199 2.54 18.63 24.28
C LEU A 199 2.98 18.00 22.94
N TRP A 200 2.28 18.38 21.87
CA TRP A 200 2.67 18.02 20.52
C TRP A 200 3.84 18.91 20.04
N ASN A 201 5.06 18.47 20.36
CA ASN A 201 6.31 19.01 19.79
C ASN A 201 6.83 18.13 18.65
#